data_AF-A0A2H0M0P3-F1
#
_entry.id   AF-A0A2H0M0P3-F1
#
_cell.length_a   1.000
_cell.length_b   1.000
_cell.length_c   1.000
_cell.angle_alpha   90.00
_cell.angle_beta   90.00
_cell.angle_gamma   90.00
#
_symmetry.space_group_name_H-M   'P 1'
#
loop_
_entity.id
_entity.type
_entity.pdbx_description
1 polymer ?
#
loop_
_entity_poly.entity_id
_entity_poly.type
_entity_poly.pdbx_seq_one_letter_code
_entity_poly.pdbx_strand_id
1 'polypeptide(L)'
;MVKEYKRHKYAGVRPAKSGKPNLFEVSFPKYKGSKDKAYRNVEAKNEKEAYDKRVRLIEEYRMGQLGVGESVNLLNTGLSVAWEQLINNVSSDLDVKYPPKTRIKHTEITIKKTKSKFKKVFNRLFSDFRLKHFPAVDSPSQLTLPFFERYKNYYCSELGRASGWRAELIMVKTIMKRLFRLGYVRQDIIKALEEMKRPSPIKKQFPDIPKNKFNEWLSFIKKDNLYNYRIIHFLKRTGRRIEETTLIERKDLDWNGIKIEKIDIV
;
A
#
# COMPACT_ATOMS: atom_id res chain seq x y z
N MET A 1 -28.59 -2.13 17.13
CA MET A 1 -28.37 -3.13 16.05
C MET A 1 -27.09 -2.81 15.29
N VAL A 2 -26.03 -3.58 15.48
CA VAL A 2 -24.77 -3.43 14.73
C VAL A 2 -24.96 -4.12 13.38
N LYS A 3 -24.93 -3.37 12.27
CA LYS A 3 -24.93 -3.96 10.92
C LYS A 3 -23.63 -4.75 10.74
N GLU A 4 -23.76 -6.06 10.70
CA GLU A 4 -22.66 -6.98 10.42
C GLU A 4 -22.22 -6.77 8.96
N TYR A 5 -21.13 -6.02 8.76
CA TYR A 5 -20.55 -5.83 7.43
C TYR A 5 -19.88 -7.14 6.99
N LYS A 6 -20.63 -8.00 6.28
CA LYS A 6 -20.07 -9.14 5.56
C LYS A 6 -18.99 -8.62 4.60
N ARG A 7 -17.72 -8.92 4.89
CA ARG A 7 -16.62 -8.65 3.96
C ARG A 7 -16.81 -9.55 2.73
N HIS A 8 -17.15 -8.97 1.59
CA HIS A 8 -17.19 -9.70 0.32
C HIS A 8 -15.84 -10.37 0.05
N LYS A 9 -15.88 -11.64 -0.38
CA LYS A 9 -14.68 -12.45 -0.62
C LYS A 9 -13.88 -11.93 -1.81
N TYR A 10 -14.56 -11.29 -2.77
CA TYR A 10 -13.97 -10.75 -3.99
C TYR A 10 -14.12 -9.23 -4.07
N ALA A 11 -12.98 -8.53 -4.15
CA ALA A 11 -12.96 -7.07 -4.15
C ALA A 11 -13.59 -6.49 -5.43
N GLY A 12 -14.53 -5.55 -5.27
CA GLY A 12 -15.20 -4.89 -6.39
C GLY A 12 -16.30 -5.71 -7.04
N VAL A 13 -16.77 -6.76 -6.37
CA VAL A 13 -17.96 -7.52 -6.71
C VAL A 13 -18.94 -7.37 -5.55
N ARG A 14 -20.20 -7.09 -5.85
CA ARG A 14 -21.29 -7.11 -4.86
C ARG A 14 -22.58 -7.61 -5.51
N PRO A 15 -23.53 -8.17 -4.74
CA PRO A 15 -24.86 -8.45 -5.26
C PRO A 15 -25.49 -7.18 -5.83
N ALA A 16 -26.18 -7.30 -6.97
CA ALA A 16 -26.89 -6.17 -7.55
C ALA A 16 -28.02 -5.70 -6.63
N LYS A 17 -28.24 -4.38 -6.57
CA LYS A 17 -29.30 -3.80 -5.72
C LYS A 17 -30.71 -4.28 -6.08
N SER A 18 -30.92 -4.78 -7.30
CA SER A 18 -32.20 -5.29 -7.78
C SER A 18 -32.62 -6.61 -7.12
N GLY A 19 -31.77 -7.26 -6.31
CA GLY A 19 -32.11 -8.50 -5.60
C GLY A 19 -32.28 -9.72 -6.50
N LYS A 20 -32.01 -9.60 -7.81
CA LYS A 20 -32.12 -10.72 -8.75
C LYS A 20 -31.06 -11.79 -8.42
N PRO A 21 -31.44 -13.07 -8.29
CA PRO A 21 -30.47 -14.14 -8.13
C PRO A 21 -29.54 -14.15 -9.36
N ASN A 22 -28.26 -14.42 -9.15
CA ASN A 22 -27.21 -14.47 -10.17
C ASN A 22 -26.86 -13.12 -10.85
N LEU A 23 -27.33 -11.99 -10.34
CA LEU A 23 -26.94 -10.67 -10.83
C LEU A 23 -25.97 -9.97 -9.86
N PHE A 24 -24.78 -9.62 -10.35
CA PHE A 24 -23.74 -8.97 -9.57
C PHE A 24 -23.37 -7.61 -10.17
N GLU A 25 -23.15 -6.62 -9.32
CA GLU A 25 -22.52 -5.37 -9.69
C GLU A 25 -21.00 -5.51 -9.58
N VAL A 26 -20.31 -5.29 -10.70
CA VAL A 26 -18.85 -5.35 -10.77
C VAL A 26 -18.25 -3.99 -11.06
N SER A 27 -17.21 -3.63 -10.32
CA SER A 27 -16.59 -2.31 -10.38
C SER A 27 -15.35 -2.30 -11.27
N PHE A 28 -15.25 -1.40 -12.24
CA PHE A 28 -14.07 -1.25 -13.11
C PHE A 28 -13.62 0.22 -13.16
N PRO A 29 -12.34 0.51 -13.48
CA PRO A 29 -11.84 1.89 -13.54
C PRO A 29 -12.61 2.71 -14.59
N LYS A 30 -12.98 3.95 -14.26
CA LYS A 30 -13.64 4.87 -15.21
C LYS A 30 -12.73 5.33 -16.35
N TYR A 31 -11.42 5.35 -16.15
CA TYR A 31 -10.40 5.73 -17.15
C TYR A 31 -9.05 5.10 -16.77
N LYS A 32 -8.10 5.06 -17.71
CA LYS A 32 -6.73 4.50 -17.53
C LYS A 32 -6.10 5.00 -16.23
N GLY A 33 -5.67 4.07 -15.38
CA GLY A 33 -5.02 4.38 -14.10
C GLY A 33 -5.93 4.92 -12.98
N SER A 34 -7.23 5.13 -13.21
CA SER A 34 -8.15 5.70 -12.22
C SER A 34 -8.47 4.77 -11.05
N LYS A 35 -8.71 5.36 -9.88
CA LYS A 35 -9.39 4.71 -8.74
C LYS A 35 -10.91 4.84 -8.79
N ASP A 36 -11.43 5.79 -9.55
CA ASP A 36 -12.87 5.98 -9.69
C ASP A 36 -13.45 4.77 -10.41
N LYS A 37 -14.53 4.26 -9.84
CA LYS A 37 -15.15 3.02 -10.30
C LYS A 37 -16.45 3.34 -11.01
N ALA A 38 -16.58 2.85 -12.24
CA ALA A 38 -17.88 2.56 -12.82
C ALA A 38 -18.34 1.19 -12.32
N TYR A 39 -19.65 0.99 -12.25
CA TYR A 39 -20.26 -0.29 -11.93
C TYR A 39 -21.09 -0.75 -13.12
N ARG A 40 -21.00 -2.03 -13.45
CA ARG A 40 -21.84 -2.67 -14.46
C ARG A 40 -22.44 -3.94 -13.87
N ASN A 41 -23.68 -4.21 -14.24
CA ASN A 41 -24.32 -5.47 -13.88
C ASN A 41 -23.78 -6.58 -14.78
N VAL A 42 -23.42 -7.70 -14.17
CA VAL A 42 -23.04 -8.93 -14.86
C VAL A 42 -23.82 -10.08 -14.26
N GLU A 43 -24.33 -10.95 -15.13
CA GLU A 43 -24.90 -12.22 -14.71
C GLU A 43 -23.77 -13.20 -14.41
N ALA A 44 -23.83 -13.92 -13.31
CA ALA A 44 -22.84 -14.90 -12.90
C ALA A 44 -23.45 -15.89 -11.89
N LYS A 45 -23.00 -17.15 -11.90
CA LYS A 45 -23.51 -18.19 -10.98
C LYS A 45 -23.04 -17.98 -9.54
N ASN A 46 -21.93 -17.25 -9.33
CA ASN A 46 -21.36 -16.97 -8.02
C ASN A 46 -20.42 -15.74 -8.04
N GLU A 47 -19.97 -15.30 -6.85
CA GLU A 47 -19.05 -14.16 -6.73
C GLU A 47 -17.70 -14.36 -7.45
N LYS A 48 -17.22 -15.61 -7.59
CA LYS A 48 -15.95 -15.91 -8.28
C LYS A 48 -16.10 -15.69 -9.79
N GLU A 49 -17.16 -16.20 -10.40
CA GLU A 49 -17.44 -16.00 -11.81
C GLU A 49 -17.73 -14.52 -12.12
N ALA A 50 -18.43 -13.81 -11.22
CA ALA A 50 -18.61 -12.36 -11.33
C ALA A 50 -17.27 -11.61 -11.27
N TYR A 51 -16.35 -12.05 -10.40
CA TYR A 51 -15.00 -11.51 -10.35
C TYR A 51 -14.23 -11.78 -11.65
N ASP A 52 -14.28 -13.00 -12.20
CA ASP A 52 -13.59 -13.32 -13.44
C ASP A 52 -14.13 -12.48 -14.63
N LYS A 53 -15.45 -12.31 -14.70
CA LYS A 53 -16.11 -11.41 -15.67
C LYS A 53 -15.68 -9.95 -15.48
N ARG A 54 -15.55 -9.49 -14.24
CA ARG A 54 -15.00 -8.16 -13.92
C ARG A 54 -13.58 -7.99 -14.44
N VAL A 55 -12.71 -8.99 -14.29
CA VAL A 55 -11.32 -8.88 -14.78
C VAL A 55 -11.27 -8.84 -16.30
N ARG A 56 -12.13 -9.60 -17.01
CA ARG A 56 -12.26 -9.51 -18.47
C ARG A 56 -12.77 -8.14 -18.93
N LEU A 57 -13.79 -7.59 -18.27
CA LEU A 57 -14.29 -6.25 -18.58
C LEU A 57 -13.22 -5.15 -18.42
N ILE A 58 -12.32 -5.29 -17.45
CA ILE A 58 -11.20 -4.35 -17.29
C ILE A 58 -10.22 -4.45 -18.46
N GLU A 59 -10.00 -5.66 -18.96
CA GLU A 59 -9.12 -5.93 -20.11
C GLU A 59 -9.73 -5.42 -21.42
N GLU A 60 -11.01 -5.67 -21.66
CA GLU A 60 -11.76 -5.13 -22.80
C GLU A 60 -11.77 -3.58 -22.79
N TYR A 61 -12.05 -2.97 -21.63
CA TYR A 61 -12.04 -1.52 -21.48
C TYR A 61 -10.64 -0.93 -21.74
N ARG A 62 -9.60 -1.64 -21.30
CA ARG A 62 -8.20 -1.28 -21.57
C ARG A 62 -7.88 -1.35 -23.06
N MET A 63 -8.28 -2.42 -23.75
CA MET A 63 -8.07 -2.57 -25.20
C MET A 63 -8.81 -1.48 -25.99
N GLY A 64 -10.02 -1.12 -25.56
CA GLY A 64 -10.80 -0.04 -26.16
C GLY A 64 -10.22 1.37 -25.95
N GLN A 65 -9.57 1.65 -24.81
CA GLN A 65 -8.95 2.97 -24.54
C GLN A 65 -7.55 3.15 -25.14
N LEU A 66 -6.80 2.07 -25.34
CA LEU A 66 -5.42 2.12 -25.84
C LEU A 66 -5.34 1.86 -27.36
N GLY A 67 -6.37 1.25 -27.96
CA GLY A 67 -6.20 0.61 -29.25
C GLY A 67 -5.27 -0.61 -29.16
N VAL A 68 -5.46 -1.57 -30.07
CA VAL A 68 -4.75 -2.85 -30.03
C VAL A 68 -3.23 -2.66 -30.12
N GLY A 69 -2.75 -1.75 -30.98
CA GLY A 69 -1.32 -1.47 -31.18
C GLY A 69 -0.61 -0.85 -29.97
N GLU A 70 -1.20 0.16 -29.32
CA GLU A 70 -0.59 0.79 -28.14
C GLU A 70 -0.52 -0.18 -26.95
N SER A 71 -1.49 -1.09 -26.85
CA SER A 71 -1.51 -2.12 -25.79
C SER A 71 -0.35 -3.12 -25.90
N VAL A 72 0.02 -3.52 -27.13
CA VAL A 72 1.15 -4.42 -27.42
C VAL A 72 2.46 -3.70 -27.15
N ASN A 73 2.57 -2.43 -27.54
CA ASN A 73 3.74 -1.59 -27.26
C ASN A 73 3.98 -1.44 -25.74
N LEU A 74 2.92 -1.27 -24.95
CA LEU A 74 3.03 -1.18 -23.49
C LEU A 74 3.46 -2.50 -22.82
N LEU A 75 3.02 -3.65 -23.35
CA LEU A 75 3.47 -4.95 -22.84
C LEU A 75 4.96 -5.22 -23.13
N ASN A 76 5.47 -4.68 -24.23
CA ASN A 76 6.89 -4.80 -24.61
C ASN A 76 7.76 -3.69 -23.99
N THR A 77 7.16 -2.78 -23.22
CA THR A 77 7.89 -1.67 -22.60
C THR A 77 8.77 -2.17 -21.45
N GLY A 78 10.00 -1.65 -21.40
CA GLY A 78 10.99 -2.02 -20.40
C GLY A 78 10.61 -1.60 -18.96
N LEU A 79 11.25 -2.27 -17.99
CA LEU A 79 11.01 -2.08 -16.56
C LEU A 79 11.19 -0.63 -16.06
N SER A 80 12.13 0.14 -16.63
CA SER A 80 12.37 1.53 -16.22
C SER A 80 11.18 2.45 -16.51
N VAL A 81 10.61 2.35 -17.71
CA VAL A 81 9.45 3.15 -18.11
C VAL A 81 8.21 2.72 -17.32
N ALA A 82 8.04 1.40 -17.11
CA ALA A 82 6.97 0.86 -16.27
C ALA A 82 7.05 1.38 -14.82
N TRP A 83 8.27 1.54 -14.28
CA TRP A 83 8.51 2.12 -12.96
C TRP A 83 8.09 3.59 -12.86
N GLU A 84 8.49 4.42 -13.83
CA GLU A 84 8.15 5.83 -13.85
C GLU A 84 6.64 6.04 -13.85
N GLN A 85 5.94 5.30 -14.71
CA GLN A 85 4.47 5.36 -14.80
C GLN A 85 3.79 4.84 -13.53
N LEU A 86 4.34 3.79 -12.90
CA LEU A 86 3.86 3.32 -11.61
C LEU A 86 3.97 4.41 -10.54
N ILE A 87 5.10 5.11 -10.44
CA ILE A 87 5.30 6.16 -9.44
C ILE A 87 4.48 7.41 -9.74
N ASN A 88 4.31 7.78 -10.99
CA ASN A 88 3.41 8.86 -11.39
C ASN A 88 1.97 8.52 -10.99
N ASN A 89 1.52 7.29 -11.23
CA ASN A 89 0.21 6.81 -10.81
C ASN A 89 0.05 6.76 -9.27
N VAL A 90 1.10 6.40 -8.53
CA VAL A 90 1.09 6.46 -7.06
C VAL A 90 1.05 7.92 -6.58
N SER A 91 1.71 8.83 -7.28
CA SER A 91 1.73 10.26 -6.95
C SER A 91 0.36 10.89 -7.13
N SER A 92 -0.26 10.72 -8.31
CA SER A 92 -1.60 11.26 -8.60
C SER A 92 -2.63 10.74 -7.60
N ASP A 93 -2.56 9.46 -7.25
CA ASP A 93 -3.37 8.82 -6.23
C ASP A 93 -3.27 9.46 -4.84
N LEU A 94 -2.06 9.91 -4.49
CA LEU A 94 -1.77 10.56 -3.23
C LEU A 94 -2.17 12.03 -3.29
N ASP A 95 -2.07 12.69 -4.44
CA ASP A 95 -2.52 14.06 -4.67
C ASP A 95 -4.05 14.15 -4.56
N VAL A 96 -4.80 13.18 -5.09
CA VAL A 96 -6.26 13.11 -4.92
C VAL A 96 -6.64 12.89 -3.46
N LYS A 97 -5.95 11.98 -2.76
CA LYS A 97 -6.24 11.67 -1.36
C LYS A 97 -5.83 12.80 -0.41
N TYR A 98 -4.78 13.52 -0.76
CA TYR A 98 -4.13 14.54 0.04
C TYR A 98 -3.78 15.75 -0.84
N PRO A 99 -4.78 16.56 -1.20
CA PRO A 99 -4.59 17.66 -2.13
C PRO A 99 -3.59 18.69 -1.56
N PRO A 100 -2.72 19.29 -2.41
CA PRO A 100 -1.63 20.17 -1.97
C PRO A 100 -2.08 21.27 -1.01
N LYS A 101 -3.25 21.87 -1.25
CA LYS A 101 -3.83 22.94 -0.42
C LYS A 101 -4.16 22.52 1.03
N THR A 102 -4.24 21.22 1.29
CA THR A 102 -4.53 20.64 2.62
C THR A 102 -3.34 19.89 3.22
N ARG A 103 -2.17 19.97 2.58
CA ARG A 103 -0.98 19.26 3.05
C ARG A 103 -0.38 19.93 4.27
N ILE A 104 -0.62 19.31 5.41
CA ILE A 104 0.18 19.53 6.61
C ILE A 104 1.45 18.65 6.50
N LYS A 105 2.56 19.05 7.13
CA LYS A 105 3.87 18.35 7.08
C LYS A 105 3.78 16.82 7.24
N HIS A 106 2.90 16.34 8.13
CA HIS A 106 2.67 14.91 8.36
C HIS A 106 2.23 14.15 7.08
N THR A 107 1.41 14.80 6.25
CA THR A 107 0.89 14.24 5.01
C THR A 107 1.99 14.08 3.97
N GLU A 108 2.91 15.05 3.87
CA GLU A 108 4.06 14.97 2.97
C GLU A 108 5.02 13.84 3.36
N ILE A 109 5.30 13.70 4.65
CA ILE A 109 6.12 12.61 5.19
C ILE A 109 5.49 11.26 4.84
N THR A 110 4.17 11.14 4.99
CA THR A 110 3.42 9.92 4.65
C THR A 110 3.52 9.58 3.16
N ILE A 111 3.41 10.59 2.29
CA ILE A 111 3.57 10.44 0.83
C ILE A 111 4.98 9.95 0.49
N LYS A 112 6.02 10.61 1.04
CA LYS A 112 7.43 10.23 0.83
C LYS A 112 7.69 8.81 1.32
N LYS A 113 7.24 8.44 2.53
CA LYS A 113 7.35 7.08 3.07
C LYS A 113 6.67 6.05 2.17
N THR A 114 5.50 6.39 1.60
CA THR A 114 4.77 5.49 0.69
C THR A 114 5.55 5.26 -0.60
N LYS A 115 6.01 6.34 -1.27
CA LYS A 115 6.83 6.22 -2.49
C LYS A 115 8.11 5.43 -2.25
N SER A 116 8.79 5.68 -1.12
CA SER A 116 9.99 4.94 -0.72
C SER A 116 9.73 3.44 -0.54
N LYS A 117 8.59 3.05 0.08
CA LYS A 117 8.19 1.64 0.18
C LYS A 117 8.00 0.98 -1.19
N PHE A 118 7.34 1.66 -2.13
CA PHE A 118 7.19 1.16 -3.50
C PHE A 118 8.57 0.98 -4.17
N LYS A 119 9.45 1.98 -4.06
CA LYS A 119 10.80 1.94 -4.66
C LYS A 119 11.63 0.80 -4.10
N LYS A 120 11.64 0.63 -2.79
CA LYS A 120 12.40 -0.44 -2.12
C LYS A 120 11.97 -1.84 -2.56
N VAL A 121 10.68 -2.08 -2.74
CA VAL A 121 10.17 -3.39 -3.20
C VAL A 121 10.42 -3.57 -4.70
N PHE A 122 10.19 -2.52 -5.50
CA PHE A 122 10.43 -2.56 -6.94
C PHE A 122 11.90 -2.86 -7.25
N ASN A 123 12.84 -2.10 -6.68
CA ASN A 123 14.27 -2.31 -6.88
C ASN A 123 14.70 -3.72 -6.44
N ARG A 124 14.20 -4.21 -5.30
CA ARG A 124 14.55 -5.56 -4.86
C ARG A 124 14.05 -6.65 -5.79
N LEU A 125 12.85 -6.48 -6.35
CA LEU A 125 12.25 -7.42 -7.28
C LEU A 125 12.94 -7.40 -8.65
N PHE A 126 13.20 -6.20 -9.17
CA PHE A 126 13.60 -6.01 -10.58
C PHE A 126 15.08 -5.65 -10.79
N SER A 127 15.70 -4.95 -9.86
CA SER A 127 17.12 -4.65 -9.91
C SER A 127 17.93 -5.75 -9.23
N ASP A 128 17.65 -6.05 -7.96
CA ASP A 128 18.49 -6.97 -7.20
C ASP A 128 18.23 -8.43 -7.61
N PHE A 129 16.96 -8.84 -7.63
CA PHE A 129 16.60 -10.24 -7.88
C PHE A 129 16.57 -10.60 -9.37
N ARG A 130 15.82 -9.84 -10.19
CA ARG A 130 15.67 -10.17 -11.61
C ARG A 130 17.00 -10.15 -12.36
N LEU A 131 17.88 -9.17 -12.13
CA LEU A 131 19.18 -9.15 -12.82
C LEU A 131 20.03 -10.39 -12.47
N LYS A 132 19.98 -10.86 -11.22
CA LYS A 132 20.74 -12.03 -10.76
C LYS A 132 20.16 -13.36 -11.23
N HIS A 133 18.83 -13.52 -11.21
CA HIS A 133 18.18 -14.83 -11.41
C HIS A 133 17.40 -14.97 -12.72
N PHE A 134 17.01 -13.86 -13.34
CA PHE A 134 16.21 -13.82 -14.57
C PHE A 134 16.67 -12.67 -15.50
N PRO A 135 17.94 -12.67 -15.93
CA PRO A 135 18.49 -11.58 -16.75
C PRO A 135 17.86 -11.48 -18.14
N ALA A 136 17.06 -12.45 -18.60
CA ALA A 136 16.33 -12.35 -19.86
C ALA A 136 14.96 -11.63 -19.75
N VAL A 137 14.52 -11.29 -18.53
CA VAL A 137 13.19 -10.69 -18.29
C VAL A 137 13.27 -9.17 -18.32
N ASP A 138 13.05 -8.57 -19.48
CA ASP A 138 13.20 -7.13 -19.73
C ASP A 138 11.92 -6.32 -19.57
N SER A 139 10.76 -6.98 -19.58
CA SER A 139 9.46 -6.33 -19.39
C SER A 139 8.63 -6.99 -18.29
N PRO A 140 7.71 -6.26 -17.64
CA PRO A 140 6.79 -6.85 -16.66
C PRO A 140 5.86 -7.92 -17.24
N SER A 141 5.63 -7.94 -18.55
CA SER A 141 4.71 -8.88 -19.22
C SER A 141 5.30 -10.28 -19.41
N GLN A 142 6.64 -10.41 -19.31
CA GLN A 142 7.37 -11.67 -19.40
C GLN A 142 7.41 -12.45 -18.07
N LEU A 143 6.87 -11.88 -16.99
CA LEU A 143 6.87 -12.52 -15.68
C LEU A 143 5.96 -13.75 -15.66
N THR A 144 6.32 -14.74 -14.86
CA THR A 144 5.59 -16.01 -14.73
C THR A 144 5.48 -16.41 -13.26
N LEU A 145 4.65 -17.41 -12.93
CA LEU A 145 4.56 -17.92 -11.56
C LEU A 145 5.92 -18.38 -11.00
N PRO A 146 6.74 -19.15 -11.73
CA PRO A 146 8.08 -19.55 -11.28
C PRO A 146 8.99 -18.39 -10.86
N PHE A 147 8.88 -17.23 -11.55
CA PHE A 147 9.62 -16.03 -11.16
C PHE A 147 9.28 -15.60 -9.73
N PHE A 148 8.00 -15.57 -9.37
CA PHE A 148 7.56 -15.13 -8.04
C PHE A 148 7.82 -16.17 -6.95
N GLU A 149 7.75 -17.46 -7.28
CA GLU A 149 8.13 -18.54 -6.35
C GLU A 149 9.62 -18.48 -6.04
N ARG A 150 10.47 -18.28 -7.06
CA ARG A 150 11.90 -18.07 -6.85
C ARG A 150 12.17 -16.78 -6.07
N TYR A 151 11.41 -15.70 -6.32
CA TYR A 151 11.53 -14.46 -5.55
C TYR A 151 11.19 -14.66 -4.07
N LYS A 152 10.15 -15.46 -3.77
CA LYS A 152 9.81 -15.83 -2.40
C LYS A 152 10.99 -16.53 -1.72
N ASN A 153 11.61 -17.48 -2.39
CA ASN A 153 12.75 -18.23 -1.85
C ASN A 153 13.97 -17.32 -1.64
N TYR A 154 14.29 -16.46 -2.61
CA TYR A 154 15.32 -15.43 -2.45
C TYR A 154 15.04 -14.54 -1.23
N TYR A 155 13.81 -14.05 -1.08
CA TYR A 155 13.44 -13.18 0.03
C TYR A 155 13.51 -13.87 1.40
N CYS A 156 12.97 -15.08 1.49
CA CYS A 156 12.84 -15.78 2.77
C CYS A 156 14.16 -16.40 3.20
N SER A 157 14.83 -17.08 2.27
CA SER A 157 16.01 -17.89 2.54
C SER A 157 17.31 -17.10 2.32
N GLU A 158 17.53 -16.55 1.12
CA GLU A 158 18.81 -15.87 0.80
C GLU A 158 18.97 -14.55 1.58
N LEU A 159 17.90 -13.77 1.74
CA LEU A 159 17.93 -12.53 2.53
C LEU A 159 17.64 -12.74 4.02
N GLY A 160 17.23 -13.93 4.45
CA GLY A 160 16.84 -14.22 5.83
C GLY A 160 15.62 -13.43 6.32
N ARG A 161 14.70 -13.02 5.43
CA ARG A 161 13.57 -12.12 5.76
C ARG A 161 12.21 -12.82 5.82
N ALA A 162 12.16 -14.11 6.19
CA ALA A 162 10.92 -14.88 6.20
C ALA A 162 9.75 -14.20 6.96
N SER A 163 10.02 -13.55 8.10
CA SER A 163 9.01 -12.82 8.90
C SER A 163 8.40 -11.62 8.15
N GLY A 164 9.12 -11.04 7.20
CA GLY A 164 8.69 -9.90 6.38
C GLY A 164 7.89 -10.28 5.14
N TRP A 165 7.85 -11.58 4.77
CA TRP A 165 7.31 -12.04 3.49
C TRP A 165 5.85 -11.63 3.27
N ARG A 166 5.01 -11.65 4.31
CA ARG A 166 3.60 -11.23 4.18
C ARG A 166 3.49 -9.78 3.68
N ALA A 167 4.26 -8.87 4.28
CA ALA A 167 4.24 -7.46 3.89
C ALA A 167 4.83 -7.26 2.49
N GLU A 168 5.92 -7.97 2.18
CA GLU A 168 6.53 -7.95 0.85
C GLU A 168 5.56 -8.43 -0.22
N LEU A 169 4.91 -9.58 -0.04
CA LEU A 169 3.95 -10.14 -0.99
C LEU A 169 2.74 -9.23 -1.21
N ILE A 170 2.28 -8.53 -0.17
CA ILE A 170 1.23 -7.51 -0.32
C ILE A 170 1.70 -6.39 -1.23
N MET A 171 2.93 -5.92 -1.06
CA MET A 171 3.50 -4.87 -1.89
C MET A 171 3.73 -5.33 -3.33
N VAL A 172 4.28 -6.54 -3.54
CA VAL A 172 4.45 -7.13 -4.88
C VAL A 172 3.09 -7.24 -5.59
N LYS A 173 2.08 -7.83 -4.94
CA LYS A 173 0.72 -7.91 -5.51
C LYS A 173 0.15 -6.52 -5.83
N THR A 174 0.44 -5.51 -5.00
CA THR A 174 -0.03 -4.14 -5.22
C THR A 174 0.65 -3.48 -6.41
N ILE A 175 1.98 -3.63 -6.55
CA ILE A 175 2.76 -3.15 -7.69
C ILE A 175 2.23 -3.79 -8.98
N MET A 176 2.11 -5.11 -9.00
CA MET A 176 1.68 -5.85 -10.19
C MET A 176 0.24 -5.50 -10.60
N LYS A 177 -0.69 -5.38 -9.63
CA LYS A 177 -2.06 -4.93 -9.93
C LYS A 177 -2.12 -3.51 -10.49
N ARG A 178 -1.21 -2.61 -10.07
CA ARG A 178 -1.12 -1.26 -10.63
C ARG A 178 -0.54 -1.27 -12.04
N LEU A 179 0.54 -2.00 -12.27
CA LEU A 179 1.13 -2.18 -13.58
C LEU A 179 0.14 -2.81 -14.58
N PHE A 180 -0.69 -3.76 -14.13
CA PHE A 180 -1.78 -4.33 -14.94
C PHE A 180 -2.80 -3.26 -15.37
N ARG A 181 -3.23 -2.38 -14.46
CA ARG A 181 -4.15 -1.27 -14.78
C ARG A 181 -3.55 -0.23 -15.73
N LEU A 182 -2.22 -0.09 -15.71
CA LEU A 182 -1.48 0.84 -16.57
C LEU A 182 -1.19 0.26 -17.96
N GLY A 183 -1.22 -1.07 -18.10
CA GLY A 183 -1.03 -1.74 -19.37
C GLY A 183 0.23 -2.63 -19.46
N TYR A 184 1.08 -2.62 -18.45
CA TYR A 184 2.41 -3.25 -18.53
C TYR A 184 2.41 -4.75 -18.21
N VAL A 185 1.33 -5.26 -17.61
CA VAL A 185 1.23 -6.65 -17.12
C VAL A 185 0.01 -7.30 -17.75
N ARG A 186 0.12 -8.60 -18.05
CA ARG A 186 -0.95 -9.44 -18.58
C ARG A 186 -1.82 -10.02 -17.45
N GLN A 187 -3.03 -10.45 -17.79
CA GLN A 187 -4.01 -10.93 -16.82
C GLN A 187 -3.59 -12.24 -16.13
N ASP A 188 -2.95 -13.15 -16.86
CA ASP A 188 -2.36 -14.41 -16.41
C ASP A 188 -1.41 -14.21 -15.21
N ILE A 189 -0.57 -13.18 -15.25
CA ILE A 189 0.36 -12.84 -14.17
C ILE A 189 -0.37 -12.46 -12.88
N ILE A 190 -1.47 -11.73 -13.00
CA ILE A 190 -2.27 -11.34 -11.82
C ILE A 190 -2.94 -12.56 -11.20
N LYS A 191 -3.43 -13.49 -12.02
CA LYS A 191 -4.02 -14.75 -11.56
C LYS A 191 -2.98 -15.63 -10.88
N ALA A 192 -1.82 -15.83 -11.50
CA ALA A 192 -0.68 -16.54 -10.93
C ALA A 192 -0.29 -15.98 -9.55
N LEU A 193 -0.20 -14.67 -9.42
CA LEU A 193 0.08 -14.03 -8.14
C LEU A 193 -1.02 -14.26 -7.09
N GLU A 194 -2.27 -14.41 -7.49
CA GLU A 194 -3.36 -14.70 -6.55
C GLU A 194 -3.22 -16.08 -5.90
N GLU A 195 -2.67 -17.06 -6.61
CA GLU A 195 -2.40 -18.42 -6.11
C GLU A 195 -1.38 -18.44 -4.97
N MET A 196 -0.47 -17.47 -4.93
CA MET A 196 0.48 -17.33 -3.82
C MET A 196 -0.25 -16.94 -2.52
N LYS A 197 -0.44 -17.93 -1.65
CA LYS A 197 -1.08 -17.74 -0.33
C LYS A 197 -0.29 -16.76 0.52
N ARG A 198 -1.01 -15.81 1.13
CA ARG A 198 -0.43 -14.88 2.11
C ARG A 198 -0.21 -15.64 3.43
N PRO A 199 0.98 -15.60 4.04
CA PRO A 199 1.20 -16.16 5.37
C PRO A 199 0.28 -15.52 6.39
N SER A 200 -0.07 -16.26 7.45
CA SER A 200 -0.87 -15.72 8.56
C SER A 200 -0.18 -14.51 9.21
N PRO A 201 -0.94 -13.53 9.72
CA PRO A 201 -0.36 -12.42 10.46
C PRO A 201 0.32 -12.96 11.73
N ILE A 202 1.61 -12.66 11.89
CA ILE A 202 2.30 -12.89 13.17
C ILE A 202 1.91 -11.72 14.08
N LYS A 203 1.09 -11.99 15.10
CA LYS A 203 0.78 -11.00 16.13
C LYS A 203 2.03 -10.79 16.98
N LYS A 204 2.67 -9.63 16.83
CA LYS A 204 3.69 -9.20 17.79
C LYS A 204 3.00 -8.94 19.13
N GLN A 205 3.48 -9.57 20.19
CA GLN A 205 3.07 -9.23 21.54
C GLN A 205 3.89 -8.02 21.95
N PHE A 206 3.20 -6.91 22.20
CA PHE A 206 3.79 -5.73 22.84
C PHE A 206 3.18 -5.70 24.23
N PRO A 207 3.84 -6.31 25.24
CA PRO A 207 3.31 -6.28 26.59
C PRO A 207 3.20 -4.83 27.06
N ASP A 208 2.08 -4.50 27.71
CA ASP A 208 1.89 -3.18 28.28
C ASP A 208 2.96 -2.93 29.36
N ILE A 209 3.53 -1.73 29.36
CA ILE A 209 4.49 -1.33 30.38
C ILE A 209 3.69 -0.98 31.65
N PRO A 210 3.91 -1.65 32.79
CA PRO A 210 3.23 -1.32 34.03
C PRO A 210 3.51 0.12 34.45
N LYS A 211 2.49 0.81 34.97
CA LYS A 211 2.57 2.23 35.37
C LYS A 211 3.75 2.52 36.30
N ASN A 212 4.02 1.62 37.25
CA ASN A 212 5.12 1.75 38.21
C ASN A 212 6.49 1.72 37.52
N LYS A 213 6.74 0.74 36.64
CA LYS A 213 7.98 0.66 35.85
C LYS A 213 8.17 1.87 34.95
N PHE A 214 7.09 2.37 34.34
CA PHE A 214 7.17 3.57 33.50
C PHE A 214 7.56 4.82 34.31
N ASN A 215 7.04 4.96 35.53
CA ASN A 215 7.38 6.07 36.42
C ASN A 215 8.85 6.00 36.88
N GLU A 216 9.33 4.80 37.18
CA GLU A 216 10.73 4.54 37.52
C GLU A 216 11.65 4.96 36.37
N TRP A 217 11.39 4.49 35.15
CA TRP A 217 12.16 4.88 33.95
C TRP A 217 12.08 6.38 33.66
N LEU A 218 10.91 7.00 33.81
CA LEU A 218 10.80 8.46 33.67
C LEU A 218 11.66 9.20 34.69
N SER A 219 11.73 8.71 35.93
CA SER A 219 12.52 9.33 36.99
C SER A 219 14.01 9.19 36.73
N PHE A 220 14.44 8.04 36.19
CA PHE A 220 15.79 7.82 35.70
C PHE A 220 16.14 8.79 34.55
N ILE A 221 15.31 8.85 33.51
CA ILE A 221 15.52 9.73 32.35
C ILE A 221 15.53 11.20 32.77
N LYS A 222 14.72 11.60 33.76
CA LYS A 222 14.72 12.98 34.27
C LYS A 222 16.08 13.39 34.84
N LYS A 223 16.78 12.47 35.49
CA LYS A 223 18.11 12.69 36.07
C LYS A 223 19.22 12.68 35.01
N ASP A 224 19.11 11.78 34.04
CA ASP A 224 20.13 11.58 32.99
C ASP A 224 20.00 12.57 31.83
N ASN A 225 18.79 12.72 31.27
CA ASN A 225 18.52 13.56 30.11
C ASN A 225 17.14 14.24 30.20
N LEU A 226 17.15 15.46 30.73
CA LEU A 226 15.95 16.27 30.95
C LEU A 226 15.18 16.55 29.65
N TYR A 227 15.86 16.66 28.51
CA TYR A 227 15.23 16.91 27.22
C TYR A 227 14.35 15.71 26.79
N ASN A 228 14.91 14.50 26.82
CA ASN A 228 14.17 13.28 26.51
C ASN A 228 13.04 13.02 27.52
N TYR A 229 13.25 13.35 28.79
CA TYR A 229 12.19 13.29 29.80
C TYR A 229 10.97 14.12 29.39
N ARG A 230 11.16 15.37 28.97
CA ARG A 230 10.06 16.27 28.57
C ARG A 230 9.26 15.67 27.41
N ILE A 231 9.94 15.11 26.40
CA ILE A 231 9.31 14.47 25.24
C ILE A 231 8.52 13.23 25.67
N ILE A 232 9.14 12.31 26.41
CA ILE A 232 8.50 11.04 26.81
C ILE A 232 7.35 11.29 27.78
N HIS A 233 7.49 12.24 28.69
CA HIS A 233 6.42 12.66 29.59
C HIS A 233 5.23 13.25 28.81
N PHE A 234 5.49 14.10 27.81
CA PHE A 234 4.45 14.63 26.93
C PHE A 234 3.73 13.51 26.15
N LEU A 235 4.47 12.56 25.59
CA LEU A 235 3.92 11.40 24.89
C LEU A 235 3.03 10.55 25.82
N LYS A 236 3.48 10.29 27.04
CA LYS A 236 2.70 9.56 28.05
C LYS A 236 1.38 10.27 28.38
N ARG A 237 1.40 11.59 28.57
CA ARG A 237 0.20 12.35 28.95
C ARG A 237 -0.80 12.49 27.81
N THR A 238 -0.33 12.58 26.57
CA THR A 238 -1.18 12.86 25.41
C THR A 238 -1.58 11.62 24.63
N GLY A 239 -0.87 10.49 24.79
CA GLY A 239 -1.08 9.28 23.99
C GLY A 239 -0.76 9.47 22.50
N ARG A 240 -0.10 10.57 22.13
CA ARG A 240 0.24 10.88 20.74
C ARG A 240 1.32 9.96 20.21
N ARG A 241 1.34 9.77 18.89
CA ARG A 241 2.46 9.09 18.24
C ARG A 241 3.70 9.99 18.28
N ILE A 242 4.88 9.36 18.36
CA ILE A 242 6.15 10.10 18.38
C ILE A 242 6.33 10.97 17.13
N GLU A 243 5.97 10.44 15.96
CA GLU A 243 6.06 11.16 14.68
C GLU A 243 5.10 12.36 14.60
N GLU A 244 3.95 12.30 15.29
CA GLU A 244 2.99 13.40 15.36
C GLU A 244 3.45 14.48 16.36
N THR A 245 4.20 14.07 17.39
CA THR A 245 4.70 14.94 18.45
C THR A 245 5.91 15.76 18.00
N THR A 246 6.81 15.17 17.22
CA THR A 246 7.99 15.87 16.66
C THR A 246 7.63 16.96 15.65
N LEU A 247 6.37 17.04 15.21
CA LEU A 247 5.90 17.99 14.21
C LEU A 247 5.11 19.17 14.80
N ILE A 248 4.93 19.21 16.12
CA ILE A 248 4.22 20.29 16.80
C ILE A 248 5.03 21.58 16.66
N GLU A 249 4.42 22.59 16.06
CA GLU A 249 4.95 23.95 15.99
C GLU A 249 4.24 24.85 17.01
N ARG A 250 4.85 26.00 17.33
CA ARG A 250 4.25 26.97 18.26
C ARG A 250 2.83 27.37 17.85
N LYS A 251 2.54 27.49 16.57
CA LYS A 251 1.22 27.87 16.04
C LYS A 251 0.13 26.80 16.27
N ASP A 252 0.52 25.57 16.56
CA ASP A 252 -0.40 24.45 16.77
C ASP A 252 -0.90 24.37 18.22
N LEU A 253 -0.42 25.28 19.08
CA LEU A 253 -0.76 25.36 20.50
C LEU A 253 -1.57 26.63 20.75
N ASP A 254 -2.70 26.49 21.45
CA ASP A 254 -3.41 27.63 22.01
C ASP A 254 -2.68 28.06 23.29
N TRP A 255 -2.01 29.20 23.22
CA TRP A 255 -1.21 29.75 24.32
C TRP A 255 -2.02 30.60 25.29
N ASN A 256 -3.32 30.80 25.03
CA ASN A 256 -4.16 31.62 25.89
C ASN A 256 -4.14 31.08 27.33
N GLY A 257 -3.56 31.85 28.25
CA GLY A 257 -3.47 31.52 29.68
C GLY A 257 -2.20 30.80 30.14
N ILE A 258 -1.20 30.54 29.27
CA ILE A 258 0.06 29.89 29.66
C ILE A 258 1.18 30.94 29.75
N LYS A 259 1.65 31.28 30.95
CA LYS A 259 2.87 32.07 31.15
C LYS A 259 4.07 31.24 30.71
N ILE A 260 4.72 31.64 29.62
CA ILE A 260 5.97 31.03 29.16
C ILE A 260 7.08 31.53 30.10
N GLU A 261 7.57 30.67 30.99
CA GLU A 261 8.84 30.93 31.67
C GLU A 261 9.95 30.95 30.61
N LYS A 262 10.59 32.11 30.44
CA LYS A 262 11.79 32.22 29.62
C LYS A 262 12.86 31.35 30.27
N ILE A 263 13.32 30.35 29.53
CA ILE A 263 14.51 29.57 29.91
C ILE A 263 15.68 30.26 29.21
N ASP A 264 16.55 30.90 29.99
CA ASP A 264 17.85 31.32 29.49
C ASP A 264 18.67 30.06 29.22
N ILE A 265 19.02 29.88 27.94
CA ILE A 265 19.95 28.83 27.53
C ILE A 265 21.34 29.46 27.70
N VAL A 266 22.08 29.02 28.72
CA VAL A 266 23.50 29.30 28.90
C VAL A 266 24.32 28.35 28.05
#